data_AF-A0A8C6ICQ5-F1
#
_entry.id   AF-A0A8C6ICQ5-F1
#
_cell.length_a   1.000
_cell.length_b   1.000
_cell.length_c   1.000
_cell.angle_alpha   90.00
_cell.angle_beta   90.00
_cell.angle_gamma   90.00
#
_symmetry.space_group_name_H-M   'P 1'
#
loop_
_entity.id
_entity.type
_entity.pdbx_description
1 polymer ?
#
loop_
_entity_poly.entity_id
_entity_poly.type
_entity_poly.pdbx_seq_one_letter_code
_entity_poly.pdbx_strand_id
1 'polypeptide(L)'
;MAVAYCCLSLFLVSTWVALLLQPLQGTWGAPLEPMYPGDYATPEQMAQYETQLRRYINTLTRPRYGKRAEEENTGGLPGVQLSPCTSPPVGLIPCSASWS
;
A
#
# COMPACT_ATOMS: atom_id res chain seq x y z
N MET A 1 10.45 -46.07 12.36
CA MET A 1 10.98 -44.74 12.75
C MET A 1 11.17 -43.81 11.54
N ALA A 2 11.99 -44.15 10.53
CA ALA A 2 12.28 -43.28 9.38
C ALA A 2 11.03 -42.79 8.60
N VAL A 3 10.07 -43.68 8.34
CA VAL A 3 8.84 -43.34 7.59
C VAL A 3 8.00 -42.26 8.31
N ALA A 4 7.93 -42.31 9.64
CA ALA A 4 7.20 -41.32 10.43
C ALA A 4 7.85 -39.92 10.31
N TYR A 5 9.19 -39.85 10.33
CA TYR A 5 9.91 -38.60 10.11
C TYR A 5 9.74 -38.07 8.69
N CYS A 6 9.73 -38.95 7.67
CA CYS A 6 9.44 -38.56 6.29
C CYS A 6 8.05 -37.94 6.18
N CYS A 7 7.01 -38.56 6.76
CA CYS A 7 5.65 -38.02 6.74
C CYS A 7 5.56 -36.66 7.43
N LEU A 8 6.12 -36.52 8.64
CA LEU A 8 6.11 -35.25 9.37
C LEU A 8 6.86 -34.15 8.62
N SER A 9 8.00 -34.48 8.02
CA SER A 9 8.77 -33.55 7.18
C SER A 9 7.93 -33.07 5.99
N LEU A 10 7.21 -33.96 5.30
CA LEU A 10 6.34 -33.59 4.19
C LEU A 10 5.19 -32.68 4.64
N PHE A 11 4.55 -32.97 5.78
CA PHE A 11 3.50 -32.11 6.33
C PHE A 11 4.02 -30.72 6.68
N LEU A 12 5.20 -30.65 7.29
CA LEU A 12 5.84 -29.37 7.61
C LEU A 12 6.14 -28.59 6.33
N VAL A 13 6.80 -29.21 5.35
CA VAL A 13 7.12 -28.56 4.07
C VAL A 13 5.85 -28.07 3.36
N SER A 14 4.79 -28.89 3.33
CA SER A 14 3.50 -28.48 2.75
C SER A 14 2.91 -27.27 3.47
N THR A 15 2.94 -27.26 4.80
CA THR A 15 2.42 -26.15 5.62
C THR A 15 3.23 -24.87 5.39
N TRP A 16 4.57 -24.99 5.33
CA TRP A 16 5.47 -23.88 5.02
C TRP A 16 5.22 -23.30 3.63
N VAL A 17 5.06 -24.16 2.61
CA VAL A 17 4.76 -23.72 1.24
C VAL A 17 3.41 -23.01 1.18
N ALA A 18 2.37 -23.52 1.85
CA ALA A 18 1.06 -22.87 1.89
C ALA A 18 1.14 -21.47 2.53
N LEU A 19 1.83 -21.35 3.67
CA LEU A 19 2.01 -20.07 4.37
C LEU A 19 2.78 -19.04 3.53
N LEU A 20 3.79 -19.49 2.78
CA LEU A 20 4.57 -18.64 1.86
C LEU A 20 3.81 -18.27 0.58
N LEU A 21 2.81 -19.07 0.19
CA LEU A 21 2.05 -18.85 -1.04
C LEU A 21 0.85 -17.90 -0.85
N GLN A 22 0.31 -17.78 0.37
CA GLN A 22 -0.79 -16.85 0.70
C GLN A 22 -0.54 -15.39 0.26
N PRO A 23 0.65 -14.79 0.47
CA PRO A 23 0.95 -13.43 0.01
C PRO A 23 1.03 -13.30 -1.52
N LEU A 24 1.46 -14.39 -2.20
CA LEU A 24 1.63 -14.41 -3.65
C LEU A 24 0.29 -14.57 -4.39
N GLN A 25 -0.69 -15.23 -3.78
CA GLN A 25 -2.05 -15.31 -4.33
C GLN A 25 -2.75 -13.95 -4.39
N GLY A 26 -2.34 -12.99 -3.55
CA GLY A 26 -2.81 -11.60 -3.60
C GLY A 26 -2.13 -10.73 -4.65
N THR A 27 -1.23 -11.27 -5.48
CA THR A 27 -0.33 -10.48 -6.36
C THR A 27 -0.26 -11.05 -7.78
N TRP A 28 -1.36 -11.14 -8.53
CA TRP A 28 -1.29 -11.55 -9.95
C TRP A 28 -1.73 -10.43 -10.88
N GLY A 29 -0.75 -9.88 -11.60
CA GLY A 29 -0.91 -9.24 -12.92
C GLY A 29 -1.57 -7.86 -12.96
N ALA A 30 -0.76 -6.81 -12.97
CA ALA A 30 -1.15 -5.39 -13.06
C ALA A 30 -2.07 -4.89 -11.91
N PRO A 31 -1.92 -3.65 -11.44
CA PRO A 31 -2.89 -3.07 -10.52
C PRO A 31 -4.22 -2.95 -11.26
N LEU A 32 -5.17 -3.84 -10.95
CA LEU A 32 -6.55 -3.68 -11.37
C LEU A 32 -7.14 -2.53 -10.56
N GLU A 33 -7.78 -1.57 -11.23
CA GLU A 33 -8.45 -0.47 -10.55
C GLU A 33 -9.54 -1.07 -9.64
N PRO A 34 -9.49 -0.82 -8.31
CA PRO A 34 -10.46 -1.39 -7.39
C PRO A 34 -11.83 -0.78 -7.69
N MET A 35 -12.86 -1.63 -7.74
CA MET A 35 -14.22 -1.19 -8.02
C MET A 35 -14.88 -0.68 -6.75
N TYR A 36 -15.50 0.50 -6.82
CA TYR A 36 -16.23 1.07 -5.68
C TYR A 36 -17.46 0.20 -5.34
N PRO A 37 -17.59 -0.32 -4.09
CA PRO A 37 -18.68 -1.21 -3.70
C PRO A 37 -20.04 -0.49 -3.52
N GLY A 38 -20.08 0.85 -3.58
CA GLY A 38 -21.29 1.65 -3.41
C GLY A 38 -21.46 2.22 -2.00
N ASP A 39 -22.33 3.23 -1.86
CA ASP A 39 -22.51 3.98 -0.59
C ASP A 39 -23.14 3.16 0.55
N TYR A 40 -23.79 2.04 0.21
CA TYR A 40 -24.44 1.13 1.17
C TYR A 40 -23.61 -0.11 1.51
N ALA A 41 -22.32 -0.10 1.19
CA ALA A 41 -21.42 -1.22 1.46
C ALA A 41 -21.22 -1.43 2.97
N THR A 42 -20.95 -2.68 3.36
CA THR A 42 -20.61 -2.97 4.76
C THR A 42 -19.26 -2.34 5.11
N PRO A 43 -19.01 -1.99 6.39
CA PRO A 43 -17.75 -1.38 6.80
C PRO A 43 -16.54 -2.28 6.49
N GLU A 44 -16.72 -3.60 6.52
CA GLU A 44 -15.69 -4.57 6.14
C GLU A 44 -15.33 -4.47 4.65
N GLN A 45 -16.33 -4.37 3.78
CA GLN A 45 -16.11 -4.19 2.34
C GLN A 45 -15.45 -2.84 2.02
N MET A 46 -15.84 -1.79 2.73
CA MET A 46 -15.20 -0.47 2.61
C MET A 46 -13.73 -0.50 3.03
N ALA A 47 -13.41 -1.16 4.14
CA ALA A 47 -12.03 -1.32 4.58
C ALA A 47 -11.20 -2.11 3.55
N GLN A 48 -11.77 -3.18 2.98
CA GLN A 48 -11.11 -3.94 1.91
C GLN A 48 -10.85 -3.07 0.67
N TYR A 49 -11.85 -2.31 0.23
CA TYR A 49 -11.71 -1.37 -0.88
C TYR A 49 -10.59 -0.33 -0.61
N GLU A 50 -10.55 0.24 0.59
CA GLU A 50 -9.51 1.19 0.99
C GLU A 50 -8.10 0.57 0.94
N THR A 51 -7.93 -0.65 1.45
CA THR A 51 -6.64 -1.35 1.39
C THR A 51 -6.19 -1.62 -0.05
N GLN A 52 -7.13 -2.00 -0.92
CA GLN A 52 -6.86 -2.22 -2.34
C GLN A 52 -6.48 -0.91 -3.04
N LEU A 53 -7.19 0.19 -2.74
CA LEU A 53 -6.93 1.51 -3.29
C LEU A 53 -5.56 2.05 -2.90
N ARG A 54 -5.19 1.95 -1.63
CA ARG A 54 -3.85 2.34 -1.14
C ARG A 54 -2.75 1.58 -1.87
N ARG A 55 -2.94 0.28 -2.06
CA ARG A 55 -1.98 -0.57 -2.78
C ARG A 55 -1.89 -0.19 -4.25
N TYR A 56 -3.01 0.05 -4.91
CA TYR A 56 -3.09 0.49 -6.31
C TYR A 56 -2.30 1.79 -6.52
N ILE A 57 -2.60 2.82 -5.71
CA ILE A 57 -1.92 4.11 -5.77
C ILE A 57 -0.42 3.93 -5.56
N ASN A 58 -0.01 3.19 -4.52
CA ASN A 58 1.39 2.95 -4.24
C ASN A 58 2.13 2.24 -5.38
N THR A 59 1.46 1.38 -6.15
CA THR A 59 2.09 0.76 -7.33
C THR A 59 2.20 1.73 -8.50
N LEU A 60 1.22 2.61 -8.69
CA LEU A 60 1.26 3.63 -9.75
C LEU A 60 2.28 4.74 -9.48
N THR A 61 2.34 5.23 -8.25
CA THR A 61 3.12 6.43 -7.88
C THR A 61 4.54 6.10 -7.43
N ARG A 62 4.90 4.81 -7.34
CA ARG A 62 6.27 4.38 -7.04
C ARG A 62 7.24 5.12 -7.96
N PRO A 63 8.14 5.96 -7.42
CA PRO A 63 9.11 6.68 -8.21
C PRO A 63 9.93 5.67 -9.03
N ARG A 64 9.85 5.75 -10.36
CA ARG A 64 10.61 4.86 -11.26
C ARG A 64 12.04 5.34 -11.53
N TYR A 65 12.33 6.57 -11.11
CA TYR A 65 13.66 7.15 -11.12
C TYR A 65 13.87 7.80 -9.74
N GLY A 66 14.84 7.30 -8.97
CA GLY A 66 15.22 7.90 -7.69
C GLY A 66 15.92 9.25 -7.91
N LYS A 67 15.65 10.21 -7.01
CA LYS A 67 16.27 11.55 -6.86
C LYS A 67 16.99 12.10 -8.11
N ARG A 68 16.29 12.91 -8.93
CA ARG A 68 16.93 13.78 -9.93
C ARG A 68 17.26 15.19 -9.39
N ALA A 69 17.28 15.40 -8.08
CA ALA A 69 17.43 16.75 -7.51
C ALA A 69 18.25 16.78 -6.20
N GLU A 70 19.24 15.90 -6.08
CA GLU A 70 20.27 16.06 -5.03
C GLU A 70 21.64 15.90 -5.65
N GLU A 71 21.94 16.74 -6.62
CA GLU A 71 23.27 17.26 -6.90
C GLU A 71 23.10 18.31 -8.01
N GLU A 72 23.70 19.48 -7.81
CA GLU A 72 23.70 20.62 -8.73
C GLU A 72 22.49 21.58 -8.70
N ASN A 73 22.26 22.21 -7.54
CA ASN A 73 22.19 23.67 -7.55
C ASN A 73 22.56 24.25 -6.18
N THR A 74 23.79 24.73 -6.07
CA THR A 74 24.14 25.86 -5.21
C THR A 74 23.28 27.05 -5.63
N GLY A 75 22.03 27.11 -5.19
CA GLY A 75 21.11 28.18 -5.58
C GLY A 75 19.63 27.78 -5.60
N GLY A 76 18.99 27.83 -4.42
CA GLY A 76 17.58 28.21 -4.30
C GLY A 76 16.50 27.16 -4.57
N LEU A 77 16.00 26.51 -3.51
CA LEU A 77 14.59 26.45 -3.08
C LEU A 77 14.41 25.29 -2.06
N PRO A 78 13.77 25.52 -0.90
CA PRO A 78 13.66 24.49 0.13
C PRO A 78 12.66 23.42 -0.28
N GLY A 79 13.06 22.16 -0.14
CA GLY A 79 12.23 21.00 -0.36
C GLY A 79 10.92 21.09 0.43
N VAL A 80 9.81 20.83 -0.26
CA VAL A 80 8.49 20.68 0.36
C VAL A 80 8.49 19.38 1.16
N GLN A 81 9.01 19.44 2.38
CA GLN A 81 8.65 18.53 3.46
C GLN A 81 7.17 18.78 3.75
N LEU A 82 6.30 17.90 3.26
CA LEU A 82 4.89 17.88 3.67
C LEU A 82 4.86 17.56 5.17
N SER A 83 4.67 18.63 5.95
CA SER A 83 4.57 18.58 7.40
C SER A 83 3.45 17.61 7.83
N PRO A 84 3.68 16.73 8.83
CA PRO A 84 2.63 15.89 9.37
C PRO A 84 1.51 16.77 9.92
N CYS A 85 0.35 16.76 9.28
CA CYS A 85 -0.87 17.36 9.81
C CYS A 85 -1.34 16.56 11.02
N THR A 86 -0.70 16.79 12.17
CA THR A 86 -1.25 16.48 13.47
C THR A 86 -2.20 17.62 13.83
N SER A 87 -3.49 17.45 13.53
CA SER A 87 -4.53 18.33 14.06
C SER A 87 -5.54 17.52 14.86
N PRO A 88 -5.61 17.72 16.19
CA PRO A 88 -6.86 17.62 16.94
C PRO A 88 -7.64 18.95 16.83
N PRO A 89 -8.95 18.92 17.10
CA PRO A 89 -9.91 19.84 16.51
C PRO A 89 -9.99 21.14 17.29
N VAL A 90 -10.28 22.24 16.59
CA VAL A 90 -11.12 23.39 17.00
C VAL A 90 -10.64 24.63 16.24
N GLY A 91 -11.55 25.18 15.44
CA GLY A 91 -11.53 26.58 15.02
C GLY A 91 -10.41 26.98 14.06
N LEU A 92 -10.74 27.02 12.77
CA LEU A 92 -10.55 28.16 11.85
C LEU A 92 -10.39 27.66 10.40
N ILE A 93 -11.47 27.86 9.63
CA ILE A 93 -11.54 28.22 8.20
C ILE A 93 -11.05 27.17 7.16
N PRO A 94 -11.85 26.89 6.09
CA PRO A 94 -11.56 25.85 5.11
C PRO A 94 -10.40 26.22 4.18
N CYS A 95 -9.61 25.21 3.79
CA CYS A 95 -8.63 25.32 2.71
C CYS A 95 -9.34 25.62 1.38
N SER A 96 -9.44 26.90 1.01
CA SER A 96 -9.68 27.31 -0.37
C SER A 96 -8.39 27.13 -1.17
N ALA A 97 -8.23 25.97 -1.81
CA ALA A 97 -7.28 25.82 -2.91
C ALA A 97 -8.04 26.06 -4.22
N SER A 98 -7.81 27.24 -4.79
CA SER A 98 -8.21 27.60 -6.16
C SER A 98 -7.57 26.61 -7.12
N TRP A 99 -8.37 25.81 -7.82
CA TRP A 99 -7.90 25.11 -9.02
C TRP A 99 -8.04 26.08 -10.18
N SER A 100 -6.91 26.59 -10.68
CA SER A 100 -6.80 27.13 -12.03
C SER A 100 -6.49 26.01 -13.01
#